data_AF-A0A6G1WZK1-F1
#
_entry.id   AF-A0A6G1WZK1-F1
#
_cell.length_a   1.000
_cell.length_b   1.000
_cell.length_c   1.000
_cell.angle_alpha   90.00
_cell.angle_beta   90.00
_cell.angle_gamma   90.00
#
_symmetry.space_group_name_H-M   'P 1'
#
loop_
_entity.id
_entity.type
_entity.pdbx_description
1 polymer ?
#
loop_
_entity_poly.entity_id
_entity_poly.type
_entity_poly.pdbx_seq_one_letter_code
_entity_poly.pdbx_strand_id
1 'polypeptide(L)'
;MEARKGVILAALFYPFSTATIAAGFLAFVMIVLKVDFLTVSTLVLWFYFACAASIYFISERALKAFGFRGLFLGFTITIGILAILSAALFVLRQFGTSI
;
A
#
# COMPACT_ATOMS: atom_id res chain seq x y z
N MET A 1 21.93 17.55 -14.88
CA MET A 1 20.99 17.51 -13.73
C MET A 1 19.82 16.55 -13.94
N GLU A 2 19.37 16.27 -15.17
CA GLU A 2 18.25 15.33 -15.46
C GLU A 2 18.56 13.84 -15.19
N ALA A 3 19.79 13.38 -15.42
CA ALA A 3 20.14 11.97 -15.15
C ALA A 3 19.99 11.60 -13.66
N ARG A 4 20.34 12.51 -12.75
CA ARG A 4 20.11 12.32 -11.29
C ARG A 4 18.63 12.20 -10.96
N LYS A 5 17.77 12.83 -11.76
CA LYS A 5 16.33 12.82 -11.58
C LYS A 5 15.71 11.47 -11.91
N GLY A 6 16.10 10.90 -13.05
CA GLY A 6 15.68 9.56 -13.44
C GLY A 6 16.14 8.48 -12.45
N VAL A 7 17.36 8.60 -11.90
CA VAL A 7 17.90 7.63 -10.93
C VAL A 7 17.13 7.64 -9.61
N ILE A 8 16.74 8.83 -9.11
CA ILE A 8 15.96 8.95 -7.87
C ILE A 8 14.54 8.39 -8.07
N LEU A 9 13.90 8.68 -9.20
CA LEU A 9 12.60 8.10 -9.56
C LEU A 9 12.70 6.58 -9.71
N ALA A 10 13.71 6.06 -10.42
CA ALA A 10 13.94 4.63 -10.56
C ALA A 10 14.18 3.93 -9.21
N ALA A 11 14.93 4.58 -8.31
CA ALA A 11 15.18 4.08 -6.96
C ALA A 11 13.91 4.05 -6.08
N LEU A 12 12.88 4.83 -6.43
CA LEU A 12 11.61 4.90 -5.72
C LEU A 12 10.56 3.95 -6.32
N PHE A 13 10.59 3.76 -7.64
CA PHE A 13 9.80 2.75 -8.34
C PHE A 13 10.22 1.33 -7.97
N TYR A 14 11.51 1.08 -7.74
CA TYR A 14 12.00 -0.25 -7.36
C TYR A 14 11.35 -0.83 -6.07
N PRO A 15 11.39 -0.14 -4.92
CA PRO A 15 10.72 -0.62 -3.70
C PRO A 15 9.20 -0.63 -3.86
N PHE A 16 8.64 0.27 -4.66
CA PHE A 16 7.19 0.29 -4.92
C PHE A 16 6.74 -0.94 -5.71
N SER A 17 7.39 -1.26 -6.82
CA SER A 17 7.11 -2.47 -7.61
C SER A 17 7.31 -3.74 -6.79
N THR A 18 8.36 -3.78 -5.96
CA THR A 18 8.59 -4.91 -5.05
C THR A 18 7.45 -5.06 -4.04
N ALA A 19 6.96 -3.95 -3.46
CA ALA A 19 5.81 -3.97 -2.57
C ALA A 19 4.52 -4.43 -3.27
N THR A 20 4.29 -4.02 -4.52
CA THR A 20 3.12 -4.47 -5.31
C THR A 20 3.18 -5.98 -5.60
N ILE A 21 4.36 -6.49 -5.99
CA ILE A 21 4.56 -7.93 -6.22
C ILE A 21 4.34 -8.71 -4.92
N ALA A 22 4.91 -8.24 -3.80
CA ALA A 22 4.74 -8.86 -2.50
C ALA A 22 3.27 -8.86 -2.04
N ALA A 23 2.55 -7.75 -2.21
CA ALA A 23 1.13 -7.65 -1.88
C ALA A 23 0.27 -8.60 -2.74
N GLY A 24 0.56 -8.69 -4.04
CA GLY A 24 -0.12 -9.63 -4.94
C GLY A 24 0.17 -11.10 -4.60
N PHE A 25 1.42 -11.42 -4.28
CA PHE A 25 1.80 -12.77 -3.84
C PHE A 25 1.13 -13.14 -2.50
N LEU A 26 1.09 -12.20 -1.56
CA LEU A 26 0.41 -12.36 -0.29
C LEU A 26 -1.09 -12.64 -0.48
N ALA A 27 -1.75 -11.88 -1.37
CA ALA A 27 -3.14 -12.12 -1.74
C ALA A 27 -3.34 -13.52 -2.35
N PHE A 28 -2.47 -13.91 -3.29
CA PHE A 28 -2.52 -15.21 -3.95
C PHE A 28 -2.41 -16.36 -2.95
N VAL A 29 -1.42 -16.33 -2.04
CA VAL A 29 -1.25 -17.36 -1.01
C VAL A 29 -2.49 -17.47 -0.13
N MET A 30 -3.05 -16.35 0.31
CA MET A 30 -4.27 -16.36 1.14
C MET A 30 -5.49 -16.92 0.41
N ILE A 31 -5.65 -16.60 -0.88
CA ILE A 31 -6.73 -17.16 -1.71
C ILE A 31 -6.57 -18.68 -1.86
N VAL A 32 -5.34 -19.17 -2.12
CA VAL A 32 -5.05 -20.61 -2.20
C VAL A 32 -5.34 -21.32 -0.87
N LEU A 33 -5.10 -20.66 0.26
CA LEU A 33 -5.42 -21.15 1.61
C LEU A 33 -6.92 -21.05 1.96
N LYS A 34 -7.79 -20.65 1.02
CA LYS A 34 -9.23 -20.45 1.23
C LYS A 34 -9.56 -19.47 2.36
N VAL A 35 -8.71 -18.46 2.57
CA VAL A 35 -8.99 -17.36 3.49
C VAL A 35 -10.14 -16.53 2.93
N ASP A 36 -11.03 -16.05 3.81
CA ASP A 36 -12.15 -15.21 3.43
C ASP A 36 -11.67 -13.93 2.72
N PHE A 37 -12.39 -13.56 1.65
CA PHE A 37 -12.03 -12.45 0.77
C PHE A 37 -11.89 -11.10 1.53
N LEU A 38 -12.66 -10.90 2.59
CA LEU A 38 -12.60 -9.72 3.43
C LEU A 38 -11.29 -9.70 4.23
N THR A 39 -10.91 -10.82 4.82
CA THR A 39 -9.62 -10.97 5.54
C THR A 39 -8.44 -10.79 4.60
N VAL A 40 -8.50 -11.35 3.38
CA VAL A 40 -7.46 -11.15 2.36
C VAL A 40 -7.33 -9.67 2.02
N SER A 41 -8.45 -9.01 1.71
CA SER A 41 -8.47 -7.58 1.39
C SER A 41 -7.89 -6.74 2.51
N THR A 42 -8.32 -6.96 3.76
CA THR A 42 -7.81 -6.20 4.92
C THR A 42 -6.31 -6.38 5.10
N LEU A 43 -5.81 -7.62 5.11
CA LEU A 43 -4.38 -7.86 5.33
C LEU A 43 -3.51 -7.32 4.20
N VAL A 44 -3.95 -7.47 2.95
CA VAL A 44 -3.21 -6.97 1.77
C VAL A 44 -3.19 -5.44 1.74
N LEU A 45 -4.32 -4.78 2.02
CA LEU A 45 -4.40 -3.32 2.08
C LEU A 45 -3.52 -2.74 3.22
N TRP A 46 -3.55 -3.37 4.40
CA TRP A 46 -2.72 -2.94 5.52
C TRP A 46 -1.23 -3.15 5.27
N PHE A 47 -0.86 -4.30 4.69
CA PHE A 47 0.51 -4.55 4.26
C PHE A 47 0.97 -3.50 3.23
N TYR A 48 0.14 -3.25 2.21
CA TYR A 48 0.45 -2.29 1.17
C TYR A 48 0.54 -0.86 1.71
N PHE A 49 -0.32 -0.50 2.66
CA PHE A 49 -0.26 0.78 3.37
C PHE A 49 1.04 0.93 4.17
N ALA A 50 1.45 -0.08 4.94
CA ALA A 50 2.68 -0.05 5.72
C ALA A 50 3.92 0.08 4.82
N CYS A 51 3.93 -0.60 3.67
CA CYS A 51 4.97 -0.45 2.65
C CYS A 51 4.96 0.96 2.05
N ALA A 52 3.81 1.47 1.63
CA ALA A 52 3.68 2.81 1.05
C ALA A 52 4.12 3.90 2.04
N ALA A 53 3.73 3.80 3.31
CA ALA A 53 4.13 4.71 4.37
C ALA A 53 5.64 4.67 4.60
N SER A 54 6.23 3.48 4.64
CA SER A 54 7.69 3.30 4.82
C SER A 54 8.47 3.89 3.64
N ILE A 55 8.03 3.63 2.40
CA ILE A 55 8.63 4.20 1.18
C ILE A 55 8.49 5.73 1.19
N TYR A 56 7.33 6.25 1.58
CA TYR A 56 7.11 7.69 1.70
C TYR A 56 8.05 8.32 2.73
N PHE A 57 8.22 7.71 3.90
CA PHE A 57 9.07 8.24 4.97
C PHE A 57 10.55 8.25 4.59
N ILE A 58 11.04 7.16 3.97
CA ILE A 58 12.41 7.06 3.47
C ILE A 58 12.64 8.05 2.32
N SER A 59 11.64 8.23 1.46
CA SER A 59 11.76 9.04 0.25
C SER A 59 11.27 10.47 0.41
N GLU A 60 10.84 10.89 1.60
CA GLU A 60 10.21 12.20 1.83
C GLU A 60 11.10 13.35 1.35
N ARG A 61 12.41 13.27 1.65
CA ARG A 61 13.40 14.28 1.24
C ARG A 61 13.56 14.33 -0.28
N ALA A 62 13.53 13.17 -0.95
CA ALA A 62 13.61 13.06 -2.39
C ALA A 62 12.32 13.57 -3.08
N LEU A 63 11.15 13.19 -2.56
CA LEU A 63 9.83 13.62 -3.03
C LEU A 63 9.61 15.13 -2.88
N LYS A 64 10.10 15.72 -1.77
CA LYS A 64 10.03 17.16 -1.53
C LYS A 64 10.92 17.95 -2.49
N ALA A 65 12.10 17.42 -2.84
CA ALA A 65 12.98 18.01 -3.85
C ALA A 65 12.42 17.89 -5.28
N PHE A 66 11.47 16.97 -5.52
CA PHE A 66 10.92 16.67 -6.84
C PHE A 66 9.56 17.30 -7.17
N GLY A 67 8.86 17.84 -6.18
CA GLY A 67 7.49 18.32 -6.35
C GLY A 67 6.43 17.20 -6.49
N PHE A 68 6.83 15.94 -6.52
CA PHE A 68 5.93 14.77 -6.60
C PHE A 68 5.31 14.36 -5.24
N ARG A 69 5.62 15.11 -4.18
CA ARG A 69 5.11 14.84 -2.82
C ARG A 69 3.59 14.71 -2.79
N GLY A 70 2.85 15.53 -3.54
CA GLY A 70 1.39 15.50 -3.57
C GLY A 70 0.81 14.19 -4.13
N LEU A 71 1.37 13.66 -5.21
CA LEU A 71 0.90 12.40 -5.83
C LEU A 71 1.14 11.19 -4.92
N PHE A 72 2.34 11.09 -4.34
CA PHE A 72 2.68 9.99 -3.44
C PHE A 72 1.88 10.03 -2.13
N LEU A 73 1.69 11.23 -1.59
CA LEU A 73 0.92 11.45 -0.37
C LEU A 73 -0.57 11.19 -0.64
N GLY A 74 -1.10 11.62 -1.79
CA GLY A 74 -2.45 11.27 -2.24
C GLY A 74 -2.65 9.77 -2.36
N PHE A 75 -1.74 9.05 -3.02
CA PHE A 75 -1.81 7.60 -3.16
C PHE A 75 -1.78 6.88 -1.79
N THR A 76 -0.91 7.33 -0.88
CA THR A 76 -0.82 6.79 0.48
C THR A 76 -2.11 7.04 1.26
N ILE A 77 -2.71 8.23 1.15
CA ILE A 77 -4.00 8.55 1.77
C ILE A 77 -5.11 7.67 1.20
N THR A 78 -5.21 7.52 -0.12
CA THR A 78 -6.24 6.69 -0.75
C THR A 78 -6.15 5.25 -0.25
N ILE A 79 -4.96 4.66 -0.21
CA ILE A 79 -4.77 3.31 0.35
C ILE A 79 -5.13 3.27 1.83
N GLY A 80 -4.74 4.29 2.60
CA GLY A 80 -5.08 4.40 4.02
C GLY A 80 -6.60 4.40 4.25
N ILE A 81 -7.35 5.19 3.46
CA ILE A 81 -8.81 5.22 3.53
C ILE A 81 -9.39 3.84 3.19
N LEU A 82 -8.93 3.19 2.11
CA LEU A 82 -9.37 1.83 1.77
C LEU A 82 -9.03 0.82 2.87
N ALA A 83 -7.85 0.93 3.50
CA ALA A 83 -7.43 0.05 4.59
C ALA A 83 -8.29 0.23 5.85
N ILE A 84 -8.63 1.47 6.19
CA ILE A 84 -9.54 1.79 7.30
C ILE A 84 -10.95 1.28 7.01
N LEU A 85 -11.48 1.50 5.81
CA LEU A 85 -12.79 0.97 5.39
C LEU A 85 -12.82 -0.56 5.46
N SER A 86 -11.77 -1.23 4.95
CA SER A 86 -11.65 -2.69 5.00
C SER A 86 -11.58 -3.20 6.44
N ALA A 87 -10.81 -2.55 7.31
CA ALA A 87 -10.77 -2.88 8.73
C ALA A 87 -12.12 -2.64 9.43
N ALA A 88 -12.81 -1.54 9.14
CA ALA A 88 -14.12 -1.25 9.69
C ALA A 88 -15.14 -2.33 9.28
N LEU A 89 -15.13 -2.75 8.00
CA LEU A 89 -15.96 -3.84 7.51
C LEU A 89 -15.60 -5.18 8.15
N PHE A 90 -14.30 -5.46 8.35
CA PHE A 90 -13.83 -6.66 9.03
C PHE A 90 -14.30 -6.72 10.50
N VAL A 91 -14.17 -5.60 11.21
CA VAL A 91 -14.67 -5.44 12.58
C VAL A 91 -16.19 -5.58 12.63
N LEU A 92 -16.94 -4.92 11.75
CA LEU A 92 -18.40 -5.06 11.66
C LEU A 92 -18.83 -6.52 11.46
N ARG A 93 -18.14 -7.26 10.57
CA ARG A 93 -18.41 -8.68 10.33
C ARG A 93 -18.09 -9.54 11.56
N GLN A 94 -17.04 -9.22 12.32
CA GLN A 94 -16.73 -9.92 13.57
C GLN A 94 -17.73 -9.63 14.69
N PHE A 95 -18.24 -8.39 14.79
CA PHE A 95 -19.12 -7.94 15.87
C PHE A 95 -20.62 -8.20 15.65
N GLY A 96 -21.01 -8.92 14.58
CA GLY A 96 -22.33 -9.54 14.52
C GLY A 96 -23.33 -8.91 13.55
N THR A 97 -22.91 -8.45 12.37
CA THR A 97 -23.81 -8.41 11.21
C THR A 97 -23.44 -9.51 10.23
N SER A 98 -24.08 -10.66 10.41
CA SER A 98 -24.34 -11.59 9.32
C SER A 98 -25.12 -10.84 8.24
N ILE A 99 -24.44 -10.41 7.18
CA ILE A 99 -25.09 -10.10 5.91
C ILE A 99 -24.66 -11.19 4.94
#